data_AF-A0A2H5WAS3-F1
#
_entry.id   AF-A0A2H5WAS3-F1
#
_cell.length_a   1.000
_cell.length_b   1.000
_cell.length_c   1.000
_cell.angle_alpha   90.00
_cell.angle_beta   90.00
_cell.angle_gamma   90.00
#
_symmetry.space_group_name_H-M   'P 1'
#
loop_
_entity.id
_entity.type
_entity.pdbx_description
1 polymer ?
#
loop_
_entity_poly.entity_id
_entity_poly.type
_entity_poly.pdbx_seq_one_letter_code
_entity_poly.pdbx_strand_id
1 'polypeptide(L)'
;MPLDVRKIPPHIGYYLAGFADGEGSFNVVFRPRSDHRMPWKISLCFNVSQRERVILALFKRYLRCGTLRRRDDGVWYYEVNNFNAIVENVIPFFDRFRFLSAKKKRDFAKFKKIARIIQEGRHTTVEGVREILRVRRDMNDGGKRRYTEEEILARFQGIPRDHTPGATQEKPPVEGAGAAGPES
;
A
#
# COMPACT_ATOMS: atom_id res chain seq x y z
N MET A 1 12.04 2.51 14.48
CA MET A 1 13.04 3.51 14.03
C MET A 1 13.06 3.52 12.52
N PRO A 2 12.93 4.69 11.89
CA PRO A 2 12.97 4.83 10.43
C PRO A 2 14.30 4.33 9.86
N LEU A 3 14.28 3.86 8.62
CA LEU A 3 15.46 3.35 7.94
C LEU A 3 16.47 4.48 7.71
N ASP A 4 17.66 4.39 8.32
CA ASP A 4 18.78 5.27 7.96
C ASP A 4 19.42 4.76 6.68
N VAL A 5 18.92 5.23 5.54
CA VAL A 5 19.37 4.77 4.23
C VAL A 5 20.85 4.95 4.03
N ARG A 6 21.51 5.94 4.67
CA ARG A 6 22.95 6.24 4.53
C ARG A 6 23.84 5.10 5.02
N LYS A 7 23.36 4.31 6.00
CA LYS A 7 24.07 3.16 6.57
C LYS A 7 24.08 1.93 5.65
N ILE A 8 23.31 1.94 4.56
CA ILE A 8 23.31 0.85 3.58
C ILE A 8 24.57 0.96 2.71
N PRO A 9 25.41 -0.10 2.62
CA PRO A 9 26.58 -0.09 1.75
C PRO A 9 26.17 0.17 0.28
N PRO A 10 26.87 1.06 -0.45
CA PRO A 10 26.47 1.42 -1.81
C PRO A 10 26.32 0.24 -2.76
N HIS A 11 27.26 -0.71 -2.75
CA HIS A 11 27.21 -1.90 -3.61
C HIS A 11 25.96 -2.75 -3.37
N ILE A 12 25.52 -2.91 -2.11
CA ILE A 12 24.27 -3.61 -1.78
C ILE A 12 23.07 -2.81 -2.27
N GLY A 13 23.04 -1.51 -2.01
CA GLY A 13 21.92 -0.66 -2.37
C GLY A 13 21.69 -0.61 -3.88
N TYR A 14 22.76 -0.41 -4.66
CA TYR A 14 22.70 -0.46 -6.12
C TYR A 14 22.33 -1.85 -6.65
N TYR A 15 22.85 -2.93 -6.05
CA TYR A 15 22.46 -4.29 -6.42
C TYR A 15 20.96 -4.53 -6.23
N LEU A 16 20.42 -4.22 -5.05
CA LEU A 16 19.00 -4.41 -4.77
C LEU A 16 18.10 -3.47 -5.60
N ALA A 17 18.56 -2.24 -5.86
CA ALA A 17 17.83 -1.33 -6.75
C ALA A 17 17.80 -1.83 -8.19
N GLY A 18 18.94 -2.30 -8.72
CA GLY A 18 19.03 -2.92 -10.04
C GLY A 18 18.20 -4.21 -10.13
N PHE A 19 18.22 -5.04 -9.09
CA PHE A 19 17.40 -6.25 -9.03
C PHE A 19 15.90 -5.91 -9.05
N ALA A 20 15.48 -4.91 -8.27
CA ALA A 20 14.10 -4.42 -8.29
C ALA A 20 13.73 -3.71 -9.61
N ASP A 21 14.72 -3.17 -10.34
CA ASP A 21 14.51 -2.60 -11.67
C ASP A 21 14.02 -3.67 -12.67
N GLY A 22 14.60 -4.87 -12.58
CA GLY A 22 14.14 -6.05 -13.33
C GLY A 22 12.89 -6.71 -12.73
N GLU A 23 13.00 -7.19 -11.50
CA GLU A 23 12.04 -8.13 -10.87
C GLU A 23 11.05 -7.48 -9.91
N GLY A 24 11.24 -6.21 -9.55
CA GLY A 24 10.40 -5.51 -8.57
C GLY A 24 9.08 -5.04 -9.16
N SER A 25 8.05 -4.88 -8.33
CA SER A 25 6.75 -4.41 -8.76
C SER A 25 6.13 -3.46 -7.73
N PHE A 26 5.76 -2.26 -8.17
CA PHE A 26 5.00 -1.30 -7.39
C PHE A 26 3.53 -1.43 -7.74
N ASN A 27 2.64 -1.54 -6.76
CA ASN A 27 1.23 -1.84 -7.00
C ASN A 27 0.29 -1.03 -6.10
N VAL A 28 -0.93 -0.82 -6.59
CA VAL A 28 -2.03 -0.19 -5.87
C VAL A 28 -3.20 -1.18 -5.85
N VAL A 29 -3.55 -1.65 -4.67
CA VAL A 29 -4.52 -2.72 -4.44
C VAL A 29 -5.80 -2.12 -3.86
N PHE A 30 -6.92 -2.46 -4.48
CA PHE A 30 -8.26 -2.16 -3.99
C PHE A 30 -8.84 -3.44 -3.38
N ARG A 31 -9.23 -3.38 -2.11
CA ARG A 31 -9.92 -4.48 -1.42
C ARG A 31 -11.31 -4.01 -0.99
N PRO A 32 -12.38 -4.75 -1.32
CA PRO A 32 -13.72 -4.40 -0.85
C PRO A 32 -13.79 -4.30 0.67
N ARG A 33 -14.61 -3.38 1.15
CA ARG A 33 -15.02 -3.25 2.55
C ARG A 33 -16.54 -3.22 2.59
N SER A 34 -17.13 -4.01 3.49
CA SER A 34 -18.57 -3.99 3.78
C SER A 34 -18.91 -3.19 5.03
N ASP A 35 -17.91 -2.88 5.83
CA ASP A 35 -18.02 -2.33 7.19
C ASP A 35 -17.89 -0.80 7.24
N HIS A 36 -17.61 -0.12 6.11
CA HIS A 36 -17.26 1.30 6.08
C HIS A 36 -18.04 2.05 5.01
N ARG A 37 -18.32 3.34 5.29
CA ARG A 37 -18.78 4.31 4.28
C ARG A 37 -17.83 4.41 3.09
N MET A 38 -16.54 4.12 3.30
CA MET A 38 -15.59 3.92 2.21
C MET A 38 -15.60 2.44 1.76
N PRO A 39 -16.14 2.11 0.56
CA PRO A 39 -16.33 0.72 0.12
C PRO A 39 -15.02 0.01 -0.27
N TRP A 40 -13.89 0.73 -0.25
CA TRP A 40 -12.59 0.21 -0.66
C TRP A 40 -11.50 0.52 0.37
N LYS A 41 -10.77 -0.50 0.79
CA LYS A 41 -9.43 -0.32 1.36
C LYS A 41 -8.44 -0.20 0.21
N ILE A 42 -7.89 0.99 0.05
CA ILE A 42 -6.82 1.27 -0.91
C ILE A 42 -5.48 1.03 -0.20
N SER A 43 -4.58 0.26 -0.80
CA SER A 43 -3.27 -0.03 -0.22
C SER A 43 -2.19 -0.03 -1.28
N LEU A 44 -1.00 0.42 -0.89
CA LEU A 44 0.21 0.27 -1.68
C LEU A 44 0.90 -1.06 -1.38
N CYS A 45 1.56 -1.61 -2.39
CA CYS A 45 2.36 -2.82 -2.28
C CYS A 45 3.63 -2.66 -3.11
N PHE A 46 4.78 -2.86 -2.50
CA PHE A 46 6.01 -3.17 -3.23
C PHE A 46 6.29 -4.67 -3.07
N ASN A 47 6.57 -5.37 -4.15
CA ASN A 47 7.00 -6.77 -4.08
C ASN A 47 8.14 -7.10 -5.05
N VAL A 48 8.86 -8.17 -4.74
CA VAL A 48 9.85 -8.80 -5.60
C VAL A 48 9.59 -10.30 -5.53
N SER A 49 9.44 -10.97 -6.68
CA SER A 49 9.22 -12.42 -6.74
C SER A 49 10.40 -13.13 -7.37
N GLN A 50 10.84 -14.23 -6.76
CA GLN A 50 11.96 -15.03 -7.28
C GLN A 50 11.94 -16.44 -6.67
N ARG A 51 12.51 -17.44 -7.35
CA ARG A 51 12.71 -18.78 -6.77
C ARG A 51 13.81 -18.77 -5.71
N GLU A 52 14.86 -17.98 -5.93
CA GLU A 52 15.97 -17.83 -5.00
C GLU A 52 15.60 -16.95 -3.79
N ARG A 53 15.43 -17.59 -2.63
CA ARG A 53 14.98 -16.95 -1.39
C ARG A 53 16.05 -16.01 -0.81
N VAL A 54 17.33 -16.28 -1.03
CA VAL A 54 18.43 -15.51 -0.41
C VAL A 54 18.34 -14.03 -0.79
N ILE A 55 18.09 -13.72 -2.07
CA ILE A 55 17.99 -12.34 -2.57
C ILE A 55 16.81 -11.61 -1.91
N LEU A 56 15.67 -12.30 -1.76
CA LEU A 56 14.49 -11.75 -1.10
C LEU A 56 14.72 -11.50 0.40
N ALA A 57 15.51 -12.37 1.05
CA ALA A 57 15.92 -12.16 2.43
C ALA A 57 16.86 -10.93 2.58
N LEU A 58 17.69 -10.64 1.57
CA LEU A 58 18.50 -9.40 1.54
C LEU A 58 17.61 -8.16 1.48
N PHE A 59 16.57 -8.14 0.65
CA PHE A 59 15.60 -7.05 0.66
C PHE A 59 15.02 -6.83 2.06
N LYS A 60 14.50 -7.89 2.70
CA LYS A 60 13.96 -7.80 4.06
C LYS A 60 14.98 -7.28 5.09
N ARG A 61 16.24 -7.74 5.00
CA ARG A 61 17.33 -7.31 5.88
C ARG A 61 17.63 -5.81 5.73
N TYR A 62 17.79 -5.33 4.51
CA TYR A 62 18.25 -3.96 4.25
C TYR A 62 17.13 -2.93 4.25
N LEU A 63 15.91 -3.29 3.83
CA LEU A 63 14.73 -2.43 3.98
C LEU A 63 14.15 -2.47 5.40
N ARG A 64 14.55 -3.46 6.22
CA ARG A 64 14.08 -3.65 7.62
C ARG A 64 12.55 -3.72 7.74
N CYS A 65 11.87 -4.17 6.69
CA CYS A 65 10.43 -4.32 6.65
C CYS A 65 10.04 -5.45 5.69
N GLY A 66 8.74 -5.69 5.57
CA GLY A 66 8.18 -6.68 4.66
C GLY A 66 8.20 -8.12 5.15
N THR A 67 7.51 -8.96 4.40
CA THR A 67 7.30 -10.38 4.69
C THR A 67 7.78 -11.24 3.53
N LEU A 68 8.21 -12.46 3.84
CA LEU A 68 8.51 -13.48 2.84
C LEU A 68 7.38 -14.50 2.81
N ARG A 69 6.85 -14.80 1.63
CA ARG A 69 5.80 -15.79 1.42
C ARG A 69 6.19 -16.71 0.28
N ARG A 70 6.13 -18.01 0.52
CA ARG A 70 6.34 -19.04 -0.51
C ARG A 70 5.01 -19.41 -1.14
N ARG A 71 5.01 -19.65 -2.45
CA ARG A 71 3.93 -20.33 -3.19
C ARG A 71 4.27 -21.81 -3.36
N ASP A 72 3.24 -22.60 -3.63
CA ASP A 72 3.38 -24.05 -3.79
C ASP A 72 4.27 -24.44 -4.99
N ASP A 73 4.32 -23.59 -6.02
CA ASP A 73 5.20 -23.73 -7.20
C ASP A 73 6.69 -23.40 -6.94
N GLY A 74 7.06 -23.14 -5.69
CA GLY A 74 8.43 -22.85 -5.27
C GLY A 74 8.86 -21.38 -5.47
N VAL A 75 8.01 -20.52 -6.02
CA VAL A 75 8.29 -19.09 -6.12
C VAL A 75 8.08 -18.41 -4.77
N TRP A 76 9.05 -17.58 -4.37
CA TRP A 76 8.95 -16.75 -3.18
C TRP A 76 8.60 -15.30 -3.55
N TYR A 77 7.92 -14.64 -2.62
CA TYR A 77 7.58 -13.23 -2.69
C TYR A 77 8.16 -12.52 -1.47
N TYR A 78 8.93 -11.46 -1.69
CA TYR A 78 9.13 -10.41 -0.72
C TYR A 78 8.05 -9.35 -0.92
N GLU A 79 7.28 -9.00 0.12
CA GLU A 79 6.15 -8.08 0.01
C GLU A 79 6.18 -7.04 1.14
N VAL A 80 5.98 -5.77 0.79
CA VAL A 80 5.77 -4.67 1.74
C VAL A 80 4.42 -4.03 1.46
N ASN A 81 3.46 -4.26 2.37
CA ASN A 81 2.08 -3.76 2.27
C ASN A 81 1.70 -2.79 3.40
N ASN A 82 2.57 -2.66 4.42
CA ASN A 82 2.36 -1.70 5.51
C ASN A 82 2.71 -0.30 5.01
N PHE A 83 1.76 0.64 5.12
CA PHE A 83 1.92 1.98 4.57
C PHE A 83 3.08 2.76 5.18
N ASN A 84 3.24 2.71 6.50
CA ASN A 84 4.34 3.39 7.19
C ASN A 84 5.69 2.83 6.75
N ALA A 85 5.83 1.51 6.65
CA ALA A 85 7.05 0.88 6.14
C ALA A 85 7.36 1.26 4.68
N ILE A 86 6.34 1.50 3.86
CA ILE A 86 6.53 1.99 2.48
C ILE A 86 7.10 3.41 2.50
N VAL A 87 6.49 4.30 3.29
CA VAL A 87 6.89 5.72 3.36
C VAL A 87 8.24 5.91 4.06
N GLU A 88 8.51 5.15 5.12
CA GLU A 88 9.71 5.32 5.94
C GLU A 88 10.92 4.53 5.43
N ASN A 89 10.70 3.44 4.68
CA ASN A 89 11.79 2.55 4.29
C ASN A 89 11.90 2.38 2.77
N VAL A 90 10.81 1.97 2.10
CA VAL A 90 10.84 1.61 0.67
C VAL A 90 11.09 2.84 -0.20
N ILE A 91 10.33 3.92 0.00
CA ILE A 91 10.47 5.14 -0.79
C ILE A 91 11.86 5.77 -0.59
N PRO A 92 12.36 5.99 0.65
CA PRO A 92 13.69 6.55 0.87
C PRO A 92 14.82 5.69 0.29
N PHE A 93 14.69 4.37 0.35
CA PHE A 93 15.67 3.46 -0.24
C PHE A 93 15.81 3.69 -1.75
N PHE A 94 14.69 3.70 -2.48
CA PHE A 94 14.71 3.88 -3.93
C PHE A 94 14.93 5.33 -4.37
N ASP A 95 14.66 6.33 -3.52
CA ASP A 95 15.08 7.71 -3.78
C ASP A 95 16.62 7.86 -3.73
N ARG A 96 17.29 7.13 -2.83
CA ARG A 96 18.76 7.11 -2.73
C ARG A 96 19.40 6.34 -3.89
N PHE A 97 19.03 5.07 -4.07
CA PHE A 97 19.75 4.18 -4.99
C PHE A 97 19.26 4.25 -6.43
N ARG A 98 17.99 4.65 -6.63
CA ARG A 98 17.34 4.94 -7.91
C ARG A 98 17.28 3.75 -8.86
N PHE A 99 16.40 3.87 -9.84
CA PHE A 99 16.28 2.93 -10.96
C PHE A 99 17.02 3.48 -12.17
N LEU A 100 17.38 2.61 -13.11
CA LEU A 100 17.91 2.99 -14.42
C LEU A 100 16.81 2.95 -15.49
N SER A 101 15.93 1.94 -15.46
CA SER A 101 14.89 1.77 -16.48
C SER A 101 13.86 2.91 -16.44
N ALA A 102 13.48 3.40 -17.62
CA ALA A 102 12.45 4.45 -17.74
C ALA A 102 11.10 3.99 -17.18
N LYS A 103 10.76 2.71 -17.41
CA LYS A 103 9.54 2.09 -16.89
C LYS A 103 9.48 2.12 -15.37
N LYS A 104 10.49 1.62 -14.67
CA LYS A 104 10.48 1.59 -13.20
C LYS A 104 10.52 2.97 -12.59
N LYS A 105 11.28 3.91 -13.18
CA LYS A 105 11.26 5.32 -12.76
C LYS A 105 9.85 5.90 -12.80
N ARG A 106 9.12 5.70 -13.91
CA ARG A 106 7.74 6.16 -14.07
C ARG A 106 6.79 5.49 -13.08
N ASP A 107 6.87 4.17 -12.93
CA ASP A 107 6.01 3.42 -12.01
C ASP A 107 6.26 3.81 -10.55
N PHE A 108 7.53 3.99 -10.16
CA PHE A 108 7.90 4.47 -8.83
C PHE A 108 7.45 5.92 -8.58
N ALA A 109 7.57 6.81 -9.57
CA ALA A 109 7.07 8.18 -9.44
C ALA A 109 5.54 8.21 -9.24
N LYS A 110 4.79 7.42 -10.00
CA LYS A 110 3.33 7.24 -9.83
C LYS A 110 3.01 6.67 -8.44
N PHE A 111 3.77 5.66 -8.00
CA PHE A 111 3.63 5.05 -6.68
C PHE A 111 3.85 6.07 -5.55
N LYS A 112 4.89 6.92 -5.63
CA LYS A 112 5.13 8.01 -4.67
C LYS A 112 4.00 9.03 -4.66
N LYS A 113 3.47 9.41 -5.84
CA LYS A 113 2.33 10.33 -5.93
C LYS A 113 1.11 9.76 -5.21
N ILE A 114 0.81 8.48 -5.41
CA ILE A 114 -0.32 7.82 -4.73
C ILE A 114 -0.06 7.67 -3.23
N ALA A 115 1.19 7.39 -2.82
CA ALA A 115 1.56 7.37 -1.41
C ALA A 115 1.26 8.72 -0.74
N ARG A 116 1.53 9.83 -1.43
CA ARG A 116 1.22 11.17 -0.94
C ARG A 116 -0.29 11.42 -0.80
N ILE A 117 -1.09 11.03 -1.80
CA ILE A 117 -2.57 11.12 -1.73
C ILE A 117 -3.10 10.33 -0.51
N ILE A 118 -2.54 9.14 -0.25
CA ILE A 118 -2.93 8.33 0.91
C ILE A 118 -2.50 8.99 2.22
N GLN A 119 -1.27 9.52 2.29
CA GLN A 119 -0.73 10.20 3.46
C GLN A 119 -1.56 11.43 3.85
N GLU A 120 -2.08 12.15 2.87
CA GLU A 120 -2.96 13.32 3.04
C GLU A 120 -4.41 12.94 3.38
N GLY A 121 -4.73 11.65 3.53
CA GLY A 121 -6.09 11.18 3.79
C GLY A 121 -7.04 11.26 2.60
N ARG A 122 -6.67 11.94 1.50
CA ARG A 122 -7.55 12.18 0.33
C ARG A 122 -8.09 10.90 -0.32
N HIS A 123 -7.42 9.77 -0.15
CA HIS A 123 -7.92 8.45 -0.57
C HIS A 123 -9.26 8.04 0.09
N THR A 124 -9.73 8.77 1.11
CA THR A 124 -11.05 8.57 1.74
C THR A 124 -12.19 9.36 1.09
N THR A 125 -11.93 10.11 0.02
CA THR A 125 -12.96 10.81 -0.77
C THR A 125 -13.07 10.22 -2.17
N VAL A 126 -14.23 10.39 -2.82
CA VAL A 126 -14.44 9.88 -4.18
C VAL A 126 -13.50 10.55 -5.18
N GLU A 127 -13.23 11.84 -4.99
CA GLU A 127 -12.32 12.65 -5.80
C GLU A 127 -10.88 12.16 -5.68
N GLY A 128 -10.42 11.85 -4.46
CA GLY A 128 -9.11 11.25 -4.26
C GLY A 128 -9.02 9.84 -4.83
N VAL A 129 -10.09 9.04 -4.77
CA VAL A 129 -10.13 7.75 -5.47
C VAL A 129 -10.02 7.94 -6.99
N ARG A 130 -10.75 8.88 -7.59
CA ARG A 130 -10.64 9.20 -9.03
C ARG A 130 -9.22 9.64 -9.40
N GLU A 131 -8.57 10.45 -8.56
CA GLU A 131 -7.17 10.84 -8.79
C GLU A 131 -6.24 9.62 -8.76
N ILE A 132 -6.40 8.73 -7.77
CA ILE A 132 -5.62 7.49 -7.68
C ILE A 132 -5.81 6.62 -8.92
N LEU A 133 -7.04 6.46 -9.41
CA LEU A 133 -7.32 5.68 -10.62
C LEU A 133 -6.63 6.29 -11.84
N ARG A 134 -6.73 7.61 -12.04
CA ARG A 134 -6.04 8.32 -13.13
C ARG A 134 -4.53 8.13 -13.10
N VAL A 135 -3.91 8.21 -11.92
CA VAL A 135 -2.45 8.01 -11.78
C VAL A 135 -2.08 6.53 -11.99
N ARG A 136 -2.90 5.60 -11.51
CA ARG A 136 -2.66 4.14 -11.59
C ARG A 136 -2.78 3.58 -13.00
N ARG A 137 -3.58 4.21 -13.88
CA ARG A 137 -3.98 3.68 -15.19
C ARG A 137 -2.83 3.02 -15.97
N ASP A 138 -1.78 3.77 -16.27
CA ASP A 138 -0.60 3.28 -17.01
C ASP A 138 0.58 2.97 -16.07
N MET A 139 0.31 2.59 -14.83
CA MET A 139 1.32 2.06 -13.92
C MET A 139 1.50 0.56 -14.21
N ASN A 140 2.75 0.11 -14.35
CA ASN A 140 3.10 -1.25 -14.81
C ASN A 140 2.50 -1.60 -16.18
N ASP A 141 2.48 -0.63 -17.11
CA ASP A 141 1.95 -0.77 -18.48
C ASP A 141 0.50 -1.32 -18.51
N GLY A 142 -0.36 -0.87 -17.58
CA GLY A 142 -1.75 -1.30 -17.53
C GLY A 142 -1.94 -2.72 -16.99
N GLY A 143 -0.96 -3.25 -16.25
CA GLY A 143 -0.96 -4.62 -15.72
C GLY A 143 -2.28 -5.06 -15.07
N LYS A 144 -2.53 -6.38 -15.08
CA LYS A 144 -3.81 -6.99 -14.69
C LYS A 144 -4.34 -6.44 -13.36
N ARG A 145 -5.59 -5.98 -13.39
CA ARG A 145 -6.31 -5.46 -12.22
C ARG A 145 -7.46 -6.40 -11.87
N ARG A 146 -7.68 -6.61 -10.57
CA ARG A 146 -8.80 -7.42 -10.08
C ARG A 146 -10.15 -6.76 -10.32
N TYR A 147 -10.18 -5.43 -10.30
CA TYR A 147 -11.38 -4.62 -10.51
C TYR A 147 -11.08 -3.52 -11.52
N THR A 148 -12.03 -3.26 -12.42
CA THR A 148 -11.97 -2.17 -13.41
C THR A 148 -12.19 -0.81 -12.74
N GLU A 149 -11.91 0.29 -13.45
CA GLU A 149 -12.18 1.64 -12.93
C GLU A 149 -13.69 1.82 -12.71
N GLU A 150 -14.51 1.29 -13.61
CA GLU A 150 -15.98 1.34 -13.57
C GLU A 150 -16.52 0.57 -12.37
N GLU A 151 -16.05 -0.66 -12.11
CA GLU A 151 -16.45 -1.45 -10.94
C GLU A 151 -16.07 -0.76 -9.62
N ILE A 152 -14.91 -0.12 -9.58
CA ILE A 152 -14.47 0.63 -8.40
C ILE A 152 -15.39 1.82 -8.15
N LEU A 153 -15.70 2.60 -9.18
CA LEU A 153 -16.53 3.79 -9.09
C LEU A 153 -18.01 3.46 -8.85
N ALA A 154 -18.52 2.35 -9.39
CA ALA A 154 -19.90 1.91 -9.20
C ALA A 154 -20.23 1.68 -7.72
N ARG A 155 -19.26 1.22 -6.90
CA ARG A 155 -19.48 1.05 -5.45
C ARG A 155 -19.65 2.36 -4.68
N PHE A 156 -19.39 3.50 -5.30
CA PHE A 156 -19.67 4.81 -4.71
C PHE A 156 -21.05 5.37 -5.09
N GLN A 157 -21.80 4.70 -5.98
CA GLN A 157 -23.16 5.11 -6.33
C GLN A 157 -24.04 5.01 -5.08
N GLY A 158 -24.65 6.14 -4.69
CA GLY A 158 -25.44 6.27 -3.45
C GLY A 158 -24.72 6.89 -2.24
N ILE A 159 -23.43 7.23 -2.36
CA ILE A 159 -22.66 7.91 -1.30
C ILE A 159 -22.54 9.41 -1.65
N PRO A 160 -22.97 10.35 -0.78
CA PRO A 160 -22.85 11.79 -1.03
C PRO A 160 -21.39 12.23 -1.28
N ARG A 161 -21.18 13.17 -2.21
CA ARG A 161 -19.85 13.58 -2.73
C ARG A 161 -18.95 14.27 -1.69
N ASP A 162 -19.52 14.95 -0.70
CA ASP A 162 -18.79 15.94 0.09
C ASP A 162 -18.41 15.48 1.51
N HIS A 163 -18.60 14.20 1.83
CA HIS A 163 -18.43 13.73 3.21
C HIS A 163 -17.10 13.03 3.44
N THR A 164 -16.17 13.74 4.08
CA THR A 164 -14.93 13.17 4.63
C THR A 164 -15.26 12.47 5.96
N PRO A 165 -15.08 11.15 6.12
CA PRO A 165 -15.20 10.52 7.42
C PRO A 165 -13.88 10.72 8.16
N GLY A 166 -13.83 11.79 8.96
CA GLY A 166 -12.65 12.22 9.71
C GLY A 166 -13.00 12.93 11.01
N ALA A 167 -13.99 12.43 11.75
CA ALA A 167 -14.14 12.71 13.16
C ALA A 167 -14.48 11.38 13.84
N THR A 168 -13.60 10.94 14.73
CA THR A 168 -13.79 9.78 15.59
C THR A 168 -15.15 9.89 16.28
N GLN A 169 -16.10 9.00 15.95
CA GLN A 169 -17.27 8.82 16.81
C GLN A 169 -16.80 7.93 17.96
N GLU A 170 -16.54 8.55 19.10
CA GLU A 170 -16.54 7.85 20.38
C GLU A 170 -17.86 7.09 20.50
N LYS A 171 -17.79 5.79 20.81
CA LYS A 171 -18.98 5.00 21.13
C LYS A 171 -19.68 5.66 22.32
N PRO A 172 -20.99 5.94 22.27
CA PRO A 172 -21.70 6.36 23.45
C PRO A 172 -21.67 5.23 24.50
N PRO A 173 -21.68 5.55 25.81
CA PRO A 173 -21.74 4.55 26.86
C PRO A 173 -23.02 3.76 26.70
N VAL A 174 -22.92 2.44 26.89
CA VAL A 174 -24.10 1.57 26.95
C VAL A 174 -24.82 1.87 28.26
N GLU A 175 -25.92 2.62 28.19
CA GLU A 175 -26.90 2.66 29.27
C GLU A 175 -27.72 1.37 29.24
N GLY A 176 -27.58 0.57 30.29
CA GLY A 176 -28.46 -0.53 30.63
C GLY A 176 -29.00 -0.30 32.04
N ALA A 177 -30.24 0.17 32.11
CA ALA A 177 -31.16 0.05 33.24
C ALA A 177 -31.16 -1.38 33.80
N GLY A 178 -31.50 -1.68 35.04
CA GLY A 178 -32.17 -0.94 36.10
C GLY A 178 -32.41 -1.95 37.23
N ALA A 179 -32.55 -1.43 38.45
CA ALA A 179 -32.72 -2.20 39.66
C ALA A 179 -33.94 -3.14 39.63
N ALA A 180 -33.79 -4.33 40.23
CA ALA A 180 -34.87 -5.08 40.84
C ALA A 180 -34.53 -5.23 42.34
N GLY A 181 -35.48 -4.82 43.18
CA GLY A 181 -35.33 -4.62 44.62
C GLY A 181 -35.28 -5.89 45.49
N PRO A 182 -35.23 -5.71 46.82
CA PRO A 182 -34.97 -6.79 47.78
C PRO A 182 -36.26 -7.36 48.35
N GLU A 183 -36.35 -8.67 48.55
CA GLU A 183 -37.27 -9.25 49.56
C GLU A 183 -36.67 -10.52 50.20
N SER A 184 -36.77 -10.52 51.54
CA SER A 184 -36.57 -11.57 52.57
C SER A 184 -35.21 -12.26 52.69
#